data_AF-A0A949ZDN5-F1
#
_entry.id   AF-A0A949ZDN5-F1
#
_cell.length_a   1.000
_cell.length_b   1.000
_cell.length_c   1.000
_cell.angle_alpha   90.00
_cell.angle_beta   90.00
_cell.angle_gamma   90.00
#
_symmetry.space_group_name_H-M   'P 1'
#
loop_
_entity.id
_entity.type
_entity.pdbx_description
1 polymer ?
#
loop_
_entity_poly.entity_id
_entity_poly.type
_entity_poly.pdbx_seq_one_letter_code
_entity_poly.pdbx_strand_id
1 'polypeptide(L)'
;MATAEMTAQTAPGRMDLDKPIYTLSIAAEILEIHPRTLMMYEALNLVVPHRTATKRRRYSQRDLLTLQAIQRLTRGHGLNLNGAKYVIQCLQLLDANGIERPKDLHDINVEHVRI
;
A
#
# COMPACT_ATOMS: atom_id res chain seq x y z
N MET A 1 35.25 11.83 9.06
CA MET A 1 34.54 11.91 7.77
C MET A 1 34.71 10.58 7.06
N ALA A 2 33.60 9.85 6.88
CA ALA A 2 33.31 8.75 5.94
C ALA A 2 32.31 7.80 6.63
N THR A 3 31.06 8.01 6.27
CA THR A 3 29.82 7.34 6.66
C THR A 3 29.64 5.96 6.02
N ALA A 4 28.81 5.14 6.68
CA ALA A 4 28.18 3.90 6.20
C ALA A 4 29.16 2.70 6.11
N GLU A 5 28.81 1.50 6.56
CA GLU A 5 27.58 0.77 6.25
C GLU A 5 27.11 -0.07 7.44
N MET A 6 25.87 0.18 7.88
CA MET A 6 25.16 -0.66 8.82
C MET A 6 24.57 -1.84 8.04
N THR A 7 25.29 -2.95 7.97
CA THR A 7 24.76 -4.22 7.47
C THR A 7 23.71 -4.72 8.45
N ALA A 8 22.46 -4.36 8.22
CA ALA A 8 21.32 -4.94 8.92
C ALA A 8 21.26 -6.43 8.56
N GLN A 9 21.61 -7.27 9.53
CA GLN A 9 21.35 -8.70 9.53
C GLN A 9 19.84 -8.94 9.35
N THR A 10 19.39 -9.28 8.14
CA THR A 10 18.00 -9.70 7.91
C THR A 10 17.85 -11.15 8.34
N ALA A 11 17.19 -11.38 9.48
CA ALA A 11 16.76 -12.69 9.93
C ALA A 11 15.89 -13.39 8.86
N PRO A 12 16.05 -14.70 8.59
CA PRO A 12 15.23 -15.42 7.63
C PRO A 12 13.81 -15.56 8.20
N GLY A 13 12.88 -14.71 7.74
CA GLY A 13 11.48 -14.79 8.13
C GLY A 13 10.73 -13.45 8.16
N ARG A 14 11.42 -12.30 8.19
CA ARG A 14 10.76 -10.99 8.08
C ARG A 14 10.76 -10.57 6.62
N MET A 15 9.63 -10.76 5.92
CA MET A 15 9.49 -10.23 4.57
C MET A 15 9.63 -8.70 4.63
N ASP A 16 10.65 -8.15 3.97
CA ASP A 16 10.76 -6.71 3.79
C ASP A 16 9.56 -6.24 2.97
N LEU A 17 8.56 -5.68 3.66
CA LEU A 17 7.31 -5.22 3.05
C LEU A 17 7.53 -4.15 1.97
N ASP A 18 8.68 -3.48 2.04
CA ASP A 18 9.12 -2.44 1.09
C ASP A 18 9.83 -2.98 -0.14
N LYS A 19 10.21 -4.26 -0.15
CA LYS A 19 10.97 -4.83 -1.26
C LYS A 19 10.06 -4.98 -2.48
N PRO A 20 10.34 -4.30 -3.61
CA PRO A 20 9.46 -4.33 -4.78
C PRO A 20 9.68 -5.63 -5.57
N ILE A 21 8.91 -6.66 -5.24
CA ILE A 21 9.03 -8.00 -5.83
C ILE A 21 7.88 -8.36 -6.79
N TYR A 22 6.69 -7.77 -6.61
CA TYR A 22 5.50 -8.13 -7.36
C TYR A 22 5.45 -7.40 -8.71
N THR A 23 5.07 -8.11 -9.78
CA THR A 23 4.84 -7.50 -11.10
C THR A 23 3.39 -7.00 -11.21
N LEU A 24 3.09 -6.20 -12.25
CA LEU A 24 1.72 -5.72 -12.50
C LEU A 24 0.69 -6.86 -12.57
N SER A 25 1.01 -7.96 -13.25
CA SER A 25 0.11 -9.10 -13.39
C SER A 25 -0.14 -9.79 -12.06
N ILE A 26 0.92 -10.05 -11.28
CA ILE A 26 0.80 -10.73 -9.99
C ILE A 26 0.06 -9.83 -8.99
N ALA A 27 0.35 -8.53 -8.97
CA ALA A 27 -0.35 -7.58 -8.11
C ALA A 27 -1.85 -7.50 -8.44
N ALA A 28 -2.20 -7.52 -9.73
CA ALA A 28 -3.58 -7.51 -10.20
C ALA A 28 -4.33 -8.80 -9.79
N GLU A 29 -3.67 -9.95 -9.87
CA GLU A 29 -4.20 -11.24 -9.42
C GLU A 29 -4.44 -11.27 -7.91
N ILE A 30 -3.47 -10.81 -7.11
CA ILE A 30 -3.61 -10.76 -5.63
C ILE A 30 -4.74 -9.82 -5.20
N LEU A 31 -4.94 -8.71 -5.91
CA LEU A 31 -6.00 -7.74 -5.62
C LEU A 31 -7.35 -8.11 -6.26
N GLU A 32 -7.40 -9.19 -7.04
CA GLU A 32 -8.56 -9.61 -7.81
C GLU A 32 -9.16 -8.45 -8.66
N ILE A 33 -8.27 -7.68 -9.29
CA ILE A 33 -8.63 -6.56 -10.17
C ILE A 33 -8.03 -6.74 -11.55
N HIS A 34 -8.65 -6.11 -12.54
CA HIS A 34 -8.09 -6.07 -13.88
C HIS A 34 -6.79 -5.22 -13.89
N PRO A 35 -5.71 -5.62 -14.60
CA PRO A 35 -4.47 -4.84 -14.69
C PRO A 35 -4.68 -3.39 -15.16
N ARG A 36 -5.72 -3.15 -15.97
CA ARG A 36 -6.12 -1.79 -16.39
C ARG A 36 -6.55 -0.91 -15.23
N THR A 37 -7.27 -1.47 -14.26
CA THR A 37 -7.71 -0.77 -13.05
C THR A 37 -6.52 -0.41 -12.17
N LEU A 38 -5.57 -1.34 -12.02
CA LEU A 38 -4.33 -1.08 -11.28
C LEU A 38 -3.51 0.06 -11.92
N MET A 39 -3.38 0.07 -13.25
CA MET A 39 -2.75 1.18 -13.98
C MET A 39 -3.49 2.51 -13.82
N MET A 40 -4.83 2.48 -13.69
CA MET A 40 -5.62 3.68 -13.41
C MET A 40 -5.33 4.21 -12.00
N TYR A 41 -5.17 3.32 -11.02
CA TYR A 41 -4.80 3.71 -9.66
C TYR A 41 -3.40 4.33 -9.59
N GLU A 42 -2.44 3.81 -10.35
CA GLU A 42 -1.12 4.44 -10.52
C GLU A 42 -1.22 5.85 -11.12
N ALA A 43 -2.02 6.03 -12.17
CA ALA A 43 -2.16 7.33 -12.85
C ALA A 43 -2.74 8.41 -11.93
N LEU A 44 -3.52 7.99 -10.92
CA LEU A 44 -4.09 8.86 -9.89
C LEU A 44 -3.13 9.09 -8.70
N ASN A 45 -1.86 8.66 -8.82
CA ASN A 45 -0.85 8.73 -7.78
C ASN A 45 -1.35 8.13 -6.45
N LEU A 46 -2.10 7.03 -6.49
CA LEU A 46 -2.49 6.28 -5.29
C LEU A 46 -1.36 5.37 -4.82
N VAL A 47 -0.52 4.93 -5.75
CA VAL A 47 0.65 4.11 -5.48
C VAL A 47 1.74 4.47 -6.48
N VAL A 48 3.00 4.46 -6.05
CA VAL A 48 4.14 4.76 -6.91
C VAL A 48 4.99 3.50 -7.03
N PRO A 49 4.83 2.70 -8.10
CA PRO A 49 5.60 1.49 -8.25
C PRO A 49 7.08 1.80 -8.49
N HIS A 50 7.95 0.99 -7.92
CA HIS A 50 9.37 1.08 -8.19
C HIS A 50 9.65 0.66 -9.63
N ARG A 51 10.40 1.48 -10.37
CA ARG A 51 10.83 1.18 -11.74
C ARG A 51 12.22 0.56 -11.70
N THR A 52 12.34 -0.67 -12.19
CA THR A 52 13.63 -1.34 -12.36
C THR A 52 14.45 -0.73 -13.51
N ALA A 53 15.75 -1.03 -13.60
CA ALA A 53 16.61 -0.59 -14.69
C ALA A 53 16.06 -0.95 -16.09
N THR A 54 15.34 -2.07 -16.19
CA THR A 54 14.62 -2.51 -17.41
C THR A 54 13.27 -1.80 -17.60
N LYS A 55 13.00 -0.71 -16.87
CA LYS A 55 11.77 0.11 -16.90
C LYS A 55 10.49 -0.64 -16.53
N ARG A 56 10.59 -1.88 -16.02
CA ARG A 56 9.44 -2.67 -15.55
C ARG A 56 9.01 -2.21 -14.16
N ARG A 57 7.69 -2.09 -13.97
CA ARG A 57 7.04 -1.75 -12.70
C ARG A 57 7.16 -2.91 -11.73
N ARG A 58 7.52 -2.63 -10.49
CA ARG A 58 7.44 -3.57 -9.38
C ARG A 58 6.78 -2.94 -8.18
N TYR A 59 5.90 -3.71 -7.54
CA TYR A 59 5.17 -3.33 -6.35
C TYR A 59 5.77 -4.07 -5.16
N SER A 60 5.82 -3.39 -4.04
CA SER A 60 6.15 -3.94 -2.74
C SER A 60 4.91 -4.53 -2.08
N GLN A 61 5.07 -5.39 -1.07
CA GLN A 61 3.91 -5.91 -0.33
C GLN A 61 3.11 -4.77 0.31
N ARG A 62 3.81 -3.72 0.75
CA ARG A 62 3.20 -2.50 1.27
C ARG A 62 2.32 -1.79 0.25
N ASP A 63 2.74 -1.69 -0.99
CA ASP A 63 1.93 -1.12 -2.08
C ASP A 63 0.62 -1.90 -2.27
N LEU A 64 0.68 -3.23 -2.20
CA LEU A 64 -0.50 -4.08 -2.31
C LEU A 64 -1.47 -3.87 -1.14
N LEU A 65 -0.97 -3.76 0.09
CA LEU A 65 -1.80 -3.48 1.26
C LEU A 65 -2.51 -2.12 1.16
N THR A 66 -1.80 -1.08 0.69
CA THR A 66 -2.40 0.24 0.41
C THR A 66 -3.54 0.11 -0.60
N LEU A 67 -3.31 -0.58 -1.71
CA LEU A 67 -4.32 -0.76 -2.76
C LEU A 67 -5.53 -1.56 -2.27
N GLN A 68 -5.30 -2.57 -1.43
CA GLN A 68 -6.37 -3.38 -0.84
C GLN A 68 -7.25 -2.55 0.12
N ALA A 69 -6.64 -1.69 0.95
CA ALA A 69 -7.38 -0.79 1.82
C ALA A 69 -8.25 0.20 1.01
N ILE A 70 -7.67 0.79 -0.03
CA ILE A 70 -8.39 1.70 -0.94
C ILE A 70 -9.55 0.97 -1.64
N GLN A 71 -9.32 -0.25 -2.11
CA GLN A 71 -10.36 -1.08 -2.74
C GLN A 71 -11.51 -1.39 -1.78
N ARG A 72 -11.22 -1.70 -0.51
CA ARG A 72 -12.26 -1.92 0.51
C ARG A 72 -13.08 -0.67 0.77
N LEU A 73 -12.43 0.49 0.90
CA LEU A 73 -13.12 1.78 1.11
C LEU A 73 -14.01 2.16 -0.07
N THR A 74 -13.52 1.95 -1.30
CA THR A 74 -14.26 2.30 -2.51
C THR A 74 -15.43 1.34 -2.78
N ARG A 75 -15.23 0.02 -2.64
CA ARG A 75 -16.28 -0.98 -2.90
C ARG A 75 -17.26 -1.17 -1.74
N GLY A 76 -16.77 -1.13 -0.50
CA GLY A 76 -17.58 -1.37 0.70
C GLY A 76 -18.34 -0.14 1.19
N HIS A 77 -17.69 1.03 1.18
CA HIS A 77 -18.28 2.28 1.70
C HIS A 77 -18.69 3.26 0.60
N GLY A 78 -18.54 2.90 -0.68
CA GLY A 78 -18.92 3.76 -1.81
C GLY A 78 -18.09 5.04 -1.93
N LEU A 79 -16.92 5.08 -1.29
CA LEU A 79 -16.05 6.26 -1.32
C LEU A 79 -15.39 6.41 -2.69
N ASN A 80 -15.11 7.66 -3.07
CA ASN A 80 -14.22 7.91 -4.19
C ASN A 80 -12.76 7.68 -3.76
N LEU A 81 -11.85 7.59 -4.74
CA LEU A 81 -10.43 7.29 -4.47
C LEU A 81 -9.75 8.36 -3.59
N ASN A 82 -10.12 9.64 -3.76
CA ASN A 82 -9.60 10.72 -2.92
C ASN A 82 -10.12 10.63 -1.48
N GLY A 83 -11.39 10.28 -1.30
CA GLY A 83 -12.02 10.06 0.00
C GLY A 83 -11.40 8.87 0.70
N ALA A 84 -11.11 7.79 -0.02
CA ALA A 84 -10.37 6.65 0.53
C ALA A 84 -8.99 7.07 1.07
N LYS A 85 -8.26 7.95 0.35
CA LYS A 85 -6.98 8.51 0.85
C LYS A 85 -7.16 9.28 2.15
N TYR A 86 -8.10 10.22 2.21
CA TYR A 86 -8.34 11.02 3.40
C TYR A 86 -8.78 10.18 4.59
N VAL A 87 -9.65 9.18 4.36
CA VAL A 87 -10.08 8.25 5.41
C VAL A 87 -8.90 7.47 5.96
N ILE A 88 -8.01 6.96 5.11
CA ILE A 88 -6.82 6.25 5.59
C ILE A 88 -5.92 7.17 6.42
N GLN A 89 -5.68 8.41 5.98
CA GLN A 89 -4.93 9.38 6.77
C GLN A 89 -5.58 9.66 8.13
N CYS A 90 -6.91 9.83 8.16
CA CYS A 90 -7.65 9.99 9.40
C CYS A 90 -7.48 8.77 10.31
N LEU A 91 -7.60 7.55 9.79
CA LEU A 91 -7.41 6.32 10.58
C LEU A 91 -5.99 6.24 11.17
N GLN A 92 -4.96 6.59 10.39
CA GLN A 92 -3.58 6.64 10.87
C GLN A 92 -3.39 7.68 11.98
N LEU A 93 -4.05 8.84 11.88
CA LEU A 93 -4.04 9.85 12.93
C LEU A 93 -4.75 9.35 14.19
N LEU A 94 -5.89 8.66 14.06
CA LEU A 94 -6.59 8.07 15.20
C LEU A 94 -5.69 7.05 15.92
N ASP A 95 -5.03 6.16 15.18
CA ASP A 95 -4.10 5.18 15.74
C ASP A 95 -2.93 5.85 16.47
N ALA A 96 -2.32 6.86 15.84
CA ALA A 96 -1.18 7.57 16.41
C ALA A 96 -1.55 8.34 17.70
N ASN A 97 -2.81 8.76 17.84
CA ASN A 97 -3.32 9.44 19.02
C ASN A 97 -4.01 8.49 20.02
N GLY A 98 -4.01 7.18 19.77
CA GLY A 98 -4.66 6.19 20.64
C GLY A 98 -6.19 6.34 20.72
N ILE A 99 -6.81 6.95 19.71
CA ILE A 99 -8.26 7.14 19.63
C ILE A 99 -8.87 5.91 18.97
N GLU A 100 -9.91 5.34 19.59
CA GLU A 100 -10.61 4.20 19.01
C GLU A 100 -11.25 4.56 17.66
N ARG A 101 -11.05 3.68 16.67
CA ARG A 101 -11.64 3.83 15.35
C ARG A 101 -13.16 3.63 15.40
N PRO A 102 -13.94 4.24 14.50
CA PRO A 102 -15.35 3.91 14.31
C PRO A 102 -15.51 2.42 14.00
N LYS A 103 -16.52 1.77 14.58
CA LYS A 103 -16.78 0.32 14.44
C LYS A 103 -16.83 -0.14 12.99
N ASP A 104 -17.39 0.69 12.10
CA ASP A 104 -17.56 0.38 10.68
C ASP A 104 -16.22 0.33 9.91
N LEU A 105 -15.14 0.85 10.46
CA LEU A 105 -13.82 0.93 9.82
C LEU A 105 -12.75 0.04 10.51
N HIS A 106 -13.15 -0.80 11.47
CA HIS A 106 -12.25 -1.73 12.16
C HIS A 106 -11.60 -2.75 11.21
N ASP A 107 -12.30 -3.11 10.13
CA ASP A 107 -11.83 -4.12 9.17
C ASP A 107 -10.73 -3.62 8.22
N ILE A 108 -10.37 -2.34 8.31
CA ILE A 108 -9.42 -1.71 7.40
C ILE A 108 -8.05 -1.68 8.06
N ASN A 109 -7.14 -2.52 7.56
CA ASN A 109 -5.75 -2.51 8.02
C ASN A 109 -4.99 -1.32 7.41
N VAL A 110 -4.60 -0.36 8.25
CA VAL A 110 -3.83 0.83 7.85
C VAL A 110 -2.39 0.85 8.39
N GLU A 111 -1.98 -0.14 9.19
CA GLU A 111 -0.69 -0.16 9.90
C GLU A 111 0.51 -0.02 8.96
N HIS A 112 0.40 -0.61 7.76
CA HIS A 112 1.48 -0.66 6.80
C HIS A 112 1.26 0.23 5.59
N VAL A 113 0.16 0.99 5.55
CA VAL A 113 -0.25 1.75 4.36
C VAL A 113 0.59 3.02 4.22
N ARG A 114 1.12 3.28 3.01
CA ARG A 114 1.83 4.53 2.65
C ARG A 114 0.99 5.33 1.66
N ILE A 115 0.69 6.58 1.99
CA ILE A 115 -0.04 7.56 1.17
C ILE A 115 0.71 8.89 1.22
#